data_AF-A0A2V5T0J7-F1
#
_entry.id   AF-A0A2V5T0J7-F1
#
_cell.length_a   1.000
_cell.length_b   1.000
_cell.length_c   1.000
_cell.angle_alpha   90.00
_cell.angle_beta   90.00
_cell.angle_gamma   90.00
#
_symmetry.space_group_name_H-M   'P 1'
#
loop_
_entity.id
_entity.type
_entity.pdbx_description
1 polymer ?
#
loop_
_entity_poly.entity_id
_entity_poly.type
_entity_poly.pdbx_seq_one_letter_code
_entity_poly.pdbx_strand_id
1 'polypeptide(L)'
;MSSRYKSLRAVLQTVRDRLQVDIAVHFGAQLPMLIRGLYYEGWEPSKVPIKLSRQQFLDSIREKIVADRVIDPLETTQAVLSVVSTYIGGGEIDKVKHSFPHDMQSLFPDLAKAA
;
A
#
# COMPACT_ATOMS: atom_id res chain seq x y z
N MET A 1 11.20 -2.85 16.42
CA MET A 1 10.02 -2.12 15.87
C MET A 1 8.74 -2.87 16.15
N SER A 2 7.69 -2.18 16.60
CA SER A 2 6.34 -2.72 16.80
C SER A 2 5.76 -3.30 15.50
N SER A 3 4.92 -4.34 15.60
CA SER A 3 4.33 -5.04 14.44
C SER A 3 3.55 -4.10 13.51
N ARG A 4 2.83 -3.11 14.07
CA ARG A 4 2.03 -2.14 13.30
C ARG A 4 2.86 -1.28 12.35
N TYR A 5 4.07 -0.88 12.78
CA TYR A 5 4.99 -0.13 11.93
C TYR A 5 5.46 -0.98 10.75
N LYS A 6 5.79 -2.25 11.01
CA LYS A 6 6.21 -3.20 9.96
C LYS A 6 5.08 -3.42 8.95
N SER A 7 3.83 -3.55 9.41
CA SER A 7 2.64 -3.66 8.55
C SER A 7 2.45 -2.43 7.66
N LEU A 8 2.50 -1.23 8.24
CA LEU A 8 2.37 0.02 7.46
C LEU A 8 3.45 0.10 6.38
N ARG A 9 4.70 -0.17 6.74
CA ARG A 9 5.85 -0.20 5.81
C ARG A 9 5.64 -1.20 4.70
N ALA A 10 5.33 -2.45 5.04
CA ALA A 10 5.18 -3.54 4.10
C ALA A 10 4.09 -3.23 3.06
N VAL A 11 2.91 -2.82 3.52
CA VAL A 11 1.78 -2.51 2.63
C VAL A 11 2.12 -1.31 1.73
N LEU A 12 2.56 -0.19 2.31
CA LEU A 12 2.81 1.03 1.53
C LEU A 12 3.89 0.84 0.47
N GLN A 13 4.99 0.15 0.80
CA GLN A 13 6.05 -0.12 -0.16
C GLN A 13 5.61 -1.12 -1.24
N THR A 14 4.84 -2.16 -0.89
CA THR A 14 4.34 -3.11 -1.90
C THR A 14 3.30 -2.47 -2.83
N VAL A 15 2.47 -1.55 -2.32
CA VAL A 15 1.59 -0.72 -3.16
C VAL A 15 2.42 0.15 -4.10
N ARG A 16 3.38 0.92 -3.56
CA ARG A 16 4.31 1.77 -4.34
C ARG A 16 4.96 1.01 -5.48
N ASP A 17 5.52 -0.16 -5.20
CA ASP A 17 6.33 -0.91 -6.17
C ASP A 17 5.48 -1.47 -7.33
N ARG A 18 4.17 -1.64 -7.13
CA ARG A 18 3.23 -2.03 -8.19
C ARG A 18 2.85 -0.86 -9.10
N LEU A 19 2.86 0.36 -8.58
CA LEU A 19 2.36 1.54 -9.28
C LEU A 19 3.32 1.99 -10.40
N GLN A 20 2.76 2.66 -11.40
CA GLN A 20 3.56 3.48 -12.30
C GLN A 20 4.21 4.61 -11.51
N VAL A 21 5.40 5.05 -11.93
CA VAL A 21 6.24 6.01 -11.19
C VAL A 21 5.49 7.31 -10.87
N ASP A 22 4.76 7.85 -11.84
CA ASP A 22 3.97 9.07 -11.70
C ASP A 22 2.87 8.92 -10.64
N ILE A 23 2.10 7.83 -10.69
CA ILE A 23 1.04 7.53 -9.71
C ILE A 23 1.66 7.34 -8.32
N ALA A 24 2.79 6.64 -8.24
CA ALA A 24 3.50 6.39 -6.99
C ALA A 24 3.99 7.71 -6.35
N VAL A 25 4.53 8.63 -7.15
CA VAL A 25 5.00 9.94 -6.66
C VAL A 25 3.82 10.80 -6.18
N HIS A 26 2.75 10.85 -6.96
CA HIS A 26 1.54 11.59 -6.59
C HIS A 26 0.92 11.06 -5.30
N PHE A 27 0.77 9.74 -5.16
CA PHE A 27 0.30 9.12 -3.94
C PHE A 27 1.20 9.44 -2.74
N GLY A 28 2.53 9.31 -2.90
CA GLY A 28 3.50 9.62 -1.86
C GLY A 28 3.47 11.09 -1.41
N ALA A 29 3.16 12.01 -2.31
CA ALA A 29 3.03 13.44 -2.00
C ALA A 29 1.82 13.75 -1.08
N GLN A 30 0.80 12.90 -1.08
CA GLN A 30 -0.38 13.07 -0.21
C GLN A 30 -0.16 12.52 1.20
N LEU A 31 0.85 11.66 1.40
CA LEU A 31 1.10 11.05 2.71
C LEU A 31 1.57 12.10 3.74
N PRO A 32 1.24 11.92 5.04
CA PRO A 32 1.79 12.74 6.12
C PRO A 32 3.32 12.73 6.10
N MET A 33 3.95 13.85 6.46
CA MET A 33 5.40 14.07 6.37
C MET A 33 6.24 12.92 6.93
N LEU A 34 5.91 12.43 8.12
CA LEU A 34 6.64 11.33 8.77
C LEU A 34 6.53 9.99 8.04
N ILE A 35 5.44 9.76 7.32
CA ILE A 35 5.19 8.51 6.59
C ILE A 35 5.93 8.51 5.24
N ARG A 36 6.20 9.68 4.66
CA ARG A 36 6.92 9.78 3.38
C ARG A 36 8.30 9.16 3.42
N GLY A 37 9.04 9.32 4.53
CA GLY A 37 10.35 8.69 4.70
C GLY A 37 10.28 7.17 4.56
N LEU A 38 9.33 6.53 5.25
CA LEU A 38 9.06 5.10 5.16
C LEU A 38 8.57 4.68 3.77
N TYR A 39 7.73 5.50 3.14
CA TYR A 39 7.20 5.23 1.80
C TYR A 39 8.30 5.23 0.73
N TYR A 40 9.23 6.19 0.76
CA TYR A 40 10.29 6.32 -0.24
C TYR A 40 11.57 5.53 0.09
N GLU A 41 11.69 5.00 1.30
CA GLU A 41 12.85 4.21 1.72
C GLU A 41 13.11 3.03 0.75
N GLY A 42 14.35 2.94 0.27
CA GLY A 42 14.82 1.86 -0.61
C GLY A 42 14.11 1.76 -1.95
N TRP A 43 13.44 2.81 -2.42
CA TRP A 43 12.75 2.79 -3.70
C TRP A 43 13.72 2.84 -4.89
N GLU A 44 13.48 2.00 -5.89
CA GLU A 44 14.20 2.00 -7.17
C GLU A 44 13.20 2.27 -8.32
N PRO A 45 12.99 3.54 -8.72
CA PRO A 45 11.98 3.91 -9.73
C PRO A 45 12.20 3.27 -11.11
N SER A 46 13.42 2.88 -11.44
CA SER A 46 13.77 2.22 -12.70
C SER A 46 13.28 0.77 -12.80
N LYS A 47 12.87 0.16 -11.67
CA LYS A 47 12.44 -1.25 -11.60
C LYS A 47 10.91 -1.41 -11.48
N VAL A 48 10.15 -0.32 -11.43
CA VAL A 48 8.68 -0.34 -11.29
C VAL A 48 8.01 0.05 -12.61
N PRO A 49 6.78 -0.39 -12.90
CA PRO A 49 5.88 -1.18 -12.05
C PRO A 49 6.27 -2.68 -11.98
N ILE A 50 6.26 -3.23 -10.76
CA ILE A 50 6.41 -4.67 -10.53
C ILE A 50 5.04 -5.35 -10.71
N LYS A 51 4.94 -6.19 -11.74
CA LYS A 51 3.73 -6.96 -12.02
C LYS A 51 3.63 -8.18 -11.10
N LEU A 52 2.74 -8.09 -10.13
CA LEU A 52 2.41 -9.17 -9.18
C LEU A 52 1.00 -9.69 -9.44
N SER A 53 0.78 -10.99 -9.31
CA SER A 53 -0.55 -11.53 -9.09
C SER A 53 -1.08 -11.11 -7.71
N ARG A 54 -2.39 -11.26 -7.47
CA ARG A 54 -2.97 -11.01 -6.15
C ARG A 54 -2.25 -11.79 -5.05
N GLN A 55 -1.95 -13.07 -5.29
CA GLN A 55 -1.28 -13.92 -4.31
C GLN A 55 0.16 -13.45 -4.07
N GLN A 56 0.93 -13.18 -5.13
CA GLN A 56 2.31 -12.67 -5.00
C GLN A 56 2.37 -11.31 -4.27
N PHE A 57 1.35 -10.46 -4.45
CA PHE A 57 1.24 -9.21 -3.72
C PHE A 57 1.08 -9.43 -2.22
N LEU A 58 0.18 -10.34 -1.81
CA LEU A 58 -0.05 -10.67 -0.42
C LEU A 58 1.15 -11.39 0.21
N ASP A 59 1.80 -12.29 -0.54
CA ASP A 59 3.01 -12.98 -0.10
C ASP A 59 4.16 -11.99 0.15
N SER A 60 4.36 -11.01 -0.75
CA SER A 60 5.37 -9.97 -0.58
C SER A 60 5.15 -9.14 0.69
N ILE A 61 3.89 -8.86 1.06
CA ILE A 61 3.56 -8.16 2.31
C ILE A 61 3.89 -9.06 3.51
N ARG A 62 3.51 -10.33 3.46
CA ARG A 62 3.79 -11.30 4.52
C ARG A 62 5.29 -11.44 4.78
N GLU A 63 6.09 -11.59 3.73
CA GLU A 63 7.55 -11.72 3.83
C GLU A 63 8.21 -10.49 4.45
N LYS A 64 7.71 -9.29 4.13
CA LYS A 64 8.21 -8.03 4.72
C LYS A 64 7.86 -7.88 6.21
N ILE A 65 6.88 -8.63 6.72
CA ILE A 65 6.48 -8.57 8.13
C ILE A 65 7.02 -9.79 8.88
N VAL A 66 8.29 -9.70 9.29
CA VAL A 66 8.85 -10.66 10.26
C VAL A 66 8.30 -10.33 11.64
N ALA A 67 7.33 -11.12 12.12
CA ALA A 67 6.68 -10.95 13.42
C ALA A 67 6.48 -12.29 14.14
N ASP A 68 6.47 -12.25 15.46
CA ASP A 68 6.26 -13.43 16.33
C ASP A 68 4.81 -13.96 16.29
N ARG A 69 3.91 -13.26 15.59
CA ARG A 69 2.50 -13.62 15.43
C ARG A 69 2.16 -13.81 13.97
N VAL A 70 1.27 -14.76 13.70
CA VAL A 70 0.66 -14.93 12.39
C VAL A 70 -0.17 -13.69 12.09
N ILE A 71 0.08 -13.10 10.93
CA ILE A 71 -0.63 -11.92 10.42
C ILE A 71 -1.30 -12.33 9.12
N ASP A 72 -2.58 -11.98 8.97
CA ASP A 72 -3.28 -12.10 7.69
C ASP A 72 -2.87 -10.92 6.79
N PRO A 73 -2.19 -11.16 5.65
CA PRO A 73 -1.76 -10.10 4.76
C PRO A 73 -2.93 -9.38 4.09
N LEU A 74 -4.08 -10.04 3.86
CA LEU A 74 -5.26 -9.42 3.26
C LEU A 74 -5.89 -8.42 4.23
N GLU A 75 -6.21 -8.87 5.45
CA GLU A 75 -6.79 -8.00 6.47
C GLU A 75 -5.84 -6.83 6.79
N THR A 76 -4.54 -7.10 6.85
CA THR A 76 -3.52 -6.07 7.09
C THR A 76 -3.48 -5.04 5.97
N THR A 77 -3.55 -5.49 4.71
CA THR A 77 -3.58 -4.59 3.54
C THR A 77 -4.79 -3.67 3.62
N GLN A 78 -5.98 -4.24 3.82
CA GLN A 78 -7.23 -3.49 3.89
C GLN A 78 -7.23 -2.51 5.06
N ALA A 79 -6.78 -2.93 6.24
CA ALA A 79 -6.69 -2.07 7.42
C ALA A 79 -5.73 -0.89 7.20
N VAL A 80 -4.54 -1.14 6.63
CA VAL A 80 -3.57 -0.07 6.34
C VAL A 80 -4.13 0.89 5.30
N LEU A 81 -4.70 0.40 4.20
CA LEU A 81 -5.27 1.26 3.15
C LEU A 81 -6.47 2.07 3.67
N SER A 82 -7.28 1.51 4.56
CA SER A 82 -8.36 2.23 5.24
C SER A 82 -7.87 3.34 6.16
N VAL A 83 -6.74 3.14 6.85
CA VAL A 83 -6.14 4.21 7.67
C VAL A 83 -5.51 5.26 6.76
N VAL A 84 -4.80 4.86 5.71
CA VAL A 84 -4.16 5.81 4.78
C VAL A 84 -5.21 6.68 4.09
N SER A 85 -6.36 6.12 3.73
CA SER A 85 -7.45 6.86 3.08
C SER A 85 -8.05 7.96 3.95
N THR A 86 -7.86 7.95 5.28
CA THR A 86 -8.31 9.08 6.14
C THR A 86 -7.37 10.28 6.10
N TYR A 87 -6.15 10.12 5.55
CA TYR A 87 -5.15 11.18 5.48
C TYR A 87 -4.95 11.74 4.07
N ILE A 88 -5.46 11.06 3.05
CA ILE A 88 -5.35 11.48 1.65
C ILE A 88 -6.74 11.75 1.09
N GLY A 89 -6.85 12.64 0.10
CA GLY A 89 -8.13 12.92 -0.54
C GLY A 89 -8.74 11.66 -1.17
N GLY A 90 -10.06 11.49 -1.06
CA GLY A 90 -10.77 10.30 -1.59
C GLY A 90 -10.46 10.03 -3.07
N GLY A 91 -10.34 11.07 -3.90
CA GLY A 91 -9.97 10.92 -5.31
C GLY A 91 -8.56 10.33 -5.55
N GLU A 92 -7.63 10.47 -4.61
CA GLU A 92 -6.25 9.97 -4.77
C GLU A 92 -6.17 8.47 -4.50
N ILE A 93 -6.85 7.99 -3.45
CA ILE A 93 -6.92 6.55 -3.17
C ILE A 93 -7.72 5.81 -4.25
N ASP A 94 -8.73 6.43 -4.85
CA ASP A 94 -9.43 5.88 -6.01
C ASP A 94 -8.53 5.78 -7.24
N LYS A 95 -7.70 6.78 -7.54
CA LYS A 95 -6.71 6.69 -8.63
C LYS A 95 -5.76 5.51 -8.42
N VAL A 96 -5.28 5.32 -7.19
CA VAL A 96 -4.43 4.16 -6.85
C VAL A 96 -5.21 2.86 -7.07
N LYS A 97 -6.44 2.74 -6.56
CA LYS A 97 -7.31 1.56 -6.78
C LYS A 97 -7.49 1.24 -8.26
N HIS A 98 -7.82 2.23 -9.09
CA HIS A 98 -8.05 2.02 -10.53
C HIS A 98 -6.79 1.66 -11.32
N SER A 99 -5.60 1.97 -10.80
CA SER A 99 -4.34 1.52 -11.40
C SER A 99 -4.04 0.03 -11.16
N PHE A 100 -4.73 -0.59 -10.20
CA PHE A 100 -4.63 -2.03 -9.95
C PHE A 100 -5.58 -2.82 -10.88
N PRO A 101 -5.20 -4.06 -11.28
CA PRO A 101 -6.10 -4.98 -11.96
C PRO A 101 -7.37 -5.23 -11.16
N HIS A 102 -8.45 -5.50 -11.90
CA HIS A 102 -9.81 -5.61 -11.35
C HIS A 102 -9.91 -6.62 -10.18
N ASP A 103 -9.25 -7.76 -10.26
CA ASP A 103 -9.23 -8.80 -9.21
C ASP A 103 -8.54 -8.34 -7.90
N MET A 104 -7.74 -7.27 -7.95
CA MET A 104 -7.05 -6.70 -6.80
C MET A 104 -7.70 -5.42 -6.27
N GLN A 105 -8.72 -4.88 -6.94
CA GLN A 105 -9.39 -3.65 -6.48
C GLN A 105 -10.15 -3.85 -5.16
N SER A 106 -10.53 -5.09 -4.83
CA SER A 106 -11.14 -5.46 -3.54
C SER A 106 -10.17 -5.43 -2.35
N LEU A 107 -8.88 -5.18 -2.58
CA LEU A 107 -7.91 -4.90 -1.52
C LEU A 107 -8.08 -3.50 -0.93
N PHE A 108 -8.75 -2.59 -1.65
CA PHE A 108 -8.97 -1.21 -1.25
C PHE A 108 -10.32 -1.09 -0.53
N PRO A 109 -10.41 -0.23 0.50
CA PRO A 109 -11.67 0.02 1.18
C PRO A 109 -12.71 0.62 0.23
N ASP A 110 -13.99 0.35 0.48
CA ASP A 110 -15.09 1.07 -0.17
C ASP A 110 -15.23 2.45 0.48
N LEU A 111 -14.65 3.45 -0.17
CA LEU A 111 -14.56 4.83 0.33
C LEU A 111 -15.92 5.52 0.47
N ALA A 112 -16.98 4.96 -0.13
CA ALA A 112 -18.36 5.36 0.09
C ALA A 112 -18.81 5.22 1.56
N LYS A 113 -18.05 4.50 2.41
CA LYS A 113 -18.32 4.36 3.85
C LYS A 113 -17.38 5.15 4.76
N ALA A 114 -16.40 5.87 4.20
CA ALA A 114 -15.34 6.54 4.96
C ALA A 114 -15.54 8.06 5.10
N ALA A 115 -16.71 8.58 4.72
CA ALA A 115 -17.11 9.99 4.83
C ALA A 115 -18.25 10.17 5.84
#